data_AF-A0A1F6FH44-F1
#
_entry.id   AF-A0A1F6FH44-F1
#
_cell.length_a   1.000
_cell.length_b   1.000
_cell.length_c   1.000
_cell.angle_alpha   90.00
_cell.angle_beta   90.00
_cell.angle_gamma   90.00
#
_symmetry.space_group_name_H-M   'P 1'
#
loop_
_entity.id
_entity.type
_entity.pdbx_description
1 polymer ?
#
loop_
_entity_poly.entity_id
_entity_poly.type
_entity_poly.pdbx_seq_one_letter_code
_entity_poly.pdbx_strand_id
1 'polypeptide(L)' 'MATKTLNIALDERLLKKVDSVVKKEMASRSEYFRRLALSDLSRREALQSILDSGNKRGKSLKFKNETEAMQAMSLK' A
#
# COMPACT_ATOMS: atom_id res chain seq x y z
N MET A 1 -15.58 -3.76 19.21
CA MET A 1 -15.34 -3.98 17.76
C MET A 1 -16.09 -5.24 17.36
N ALA A 2 -17.01 -5.15 16.40
CA ALA A 2 -17.66 -6.35 15.86
C ALA A 2 -16.67 -7.07 14.93
N THR A 3 -16.14 -8.22 15.36
CA THR A 3 -15.29 -9.06 14.53
C THR A 3 -16.17 -10.04 13.74
N LYS A 4 -15.79 -10.31 12.49
CA LYS A 4 -16.41 -11.36 11.66
C LYS A 4 -15.33 -12.33 11.21
N THR A 5 -15.65 -13.61 11.18
CA THR A 5 -14.75 -14.65 10.69
C THR A 5 -14.69 -14.60 9.17
N LEU A 6 -13.48 -14.64 8.62
CA LEU A 6 -13.22 -14.73 7.19
C LEU A 6 -12.78 -16.17 6.87
N ASN A 7 -13.53 -16.86 6.00
CA ASN A 7 -13.16 -18.17 5.47
C ASN A 7 -12.60 -18.01 4.05
N ILE A 8 -11.37 -18.45 3.83
CA ILE A 8 -10.68 -18.35 2.54
C ILE A 8 -9.99 -19.68 2.20
N ALA A 9 -10.04 -20.06 0.93
CA ALA A 9 -9.27 -21.17 0.39
C ALA A 9 -7.92 -20.64 -0.14
N LEU A 10 -6.85 -21.35 0.17
CA LEU A 10 -5.49 -21.00 -0.26
C LEU A 10 -4.79 -22.26 -0.77
N ASP A 11 -3.87 -22.05 -1.72
CA ASP A 11 -3.00 -23.11 -2.20
C ASP A 11 -2.13 -23.69 -1.07
N GLU A 12 -1.97 -25.01 -1.05
CA GLU A 12 -1.25 -25.70 0.01
C GLU A 12 0.24 -25.32 0.05
N ARG A 13 0.86 -25.07 -1.11
CA ARG A 13 2.27 -24.67 -1.19
C ARG A 13 2.45 -23.27 -0.64
N LEU A 14 1.50 -22.38 -0.87
CA LEU A 14 1.48 -21.05 -0.27
C LEU A 14 1.35 -21.14 1.26
N LEU A 15 0.42 -21.97 1.77
CA LEU A 15 0.26 -22.18 3.20
C LEU A 15 1.54 -22.69 3.87
N LYS A 16 2.25 -23.64 3.25
CA LYS A 16 3.55 -24.14 3.74
C LYS A 16 4.62 -23.06 3.80
N LYS A 17 4.63 -22.11 2.86
CA LYS A 17 5.54 -20.96 2.88
C LYS A 17 5.17 -19.97 3.99
N VAL A 18 3.88 -19.71 4.18
CA VAL A 18 3.41 -18.86 5.29
C VAL A 18 3.81 -19.48 6.63
N ASP A 19 3.66 -20.80 6.78
CA ASP A 19 4.04 -21.50 8.01
C ASP A 19 5.51 -21.35 8.38
N SER A 20 6.42 -21.41 7.41
CA SER A 20 7.85 -21.29 7.71
C SER A 20 8.21 -19.89 8.20
N VAL A 21 7.57 -18.86 7.63
CA VAL A 21 7.75 -17.45 8.05
C VAL A 21 7.14 -17.22 9.43
N VAL A 22 5.91 -17.67 9.63
CA VAL A 22 5.16 -17.47 10.87
C VAL A 22 5.80 -18.18 12.06
N LYS A 23 6.37 -19.38 11.85
CA LYS A 23 7.16 -20.10 12.86
C LYS A 23 8.38 -19.29 13.32
N LYS A 24 9.06 -18.60 12.39
CA LYS A 24 10.23 -17.78 12.70
C LYS A 24 9.85 -16.54 13.53
N GLU A 25 8.66 -15.99 13.29
CA GLU A 25 8.17 -14.78 13.95
C GLU A 25 7.35 -15.06 15.22
N MET A 26 7.23 -16.32 15.64
CA MET A 26 6.35 -16.76 16.75
C MET A 26 4.90 -16.24 16.63
N ALA A 27 4.42 -16.01 15.41
CA ALA A 27 3.10 -15.48 15.13
C ALA A 27 2.10 -16.63 14.83
N SER A 28 0.83 -16.28 14.62
CA SER A 28 -0.16 -17.22 14.06
C SER A 28 -0.43 -16.90 12.59
N ARG A 29 -0.90 -17.88 11.81
CA ARG A 29 -1.33 -17.67 10.41
C ARG A 29 -2.36 -16.54 10.30
N SER A 30 -3.34 -16.52 11.20
CA SER A 30 -4.39 -15.50 11.23
C SER A 30 -3.85 -14.11 11.53
N GLU A 31 -2.82 -14.00 12.37
CA GLU A 31 -2.13 -12.73 12.64
C GLU A 31 -1.33 -12.27 11.42
N TYR A 32 -0.63 -13.20 10.76
CA TYR A 32 0.08 -12.91 9.52
C TYR A 32 -0.85 -12.34 8.44
N PHE A 33 -2.00 -12.98 8.19
CA PHE A 33 -2.96 -12.46 7.21
C PHE A 33 -3.59 -11.14 7.62
N ARG A 34 -3.82 -10.90 8.92
CA ARG A 34 -4.28 -9.59 9.41
C ARG A 34 -3.27 -8.48 9.12
N ARG A 35 -1.99 -8.73 9.40
CA ARG A 35 -0.90 -7.78 9.10
C ARG A 35 -0.73 -7.55 7.60
N LEU A 36 -0.83 -8.62 6.81
CA LEU A 36 -0.77 -8.53 5.35
C LEU A 36 -1.89 -7.63 4.80
N ALA A 37 -3.13 -7.85 5.25
CA ALA A 37 -4.28 -7.04 4.84
C ALA A 37 -4.12 -5.56 5.22
N LEU A 38 -3.67 -5.29 6.45
CA LEU A 38 -3.40 -3.91 6.89
C LEU A 38 -2.27 -3.27 6.09
N SER A 39 -1.18 -3.99 5.85
CA SER A 39 -0.04 -3.47 5.07
C SER A 39 -0.41 -3.15 3.63
N ASP A 40 -1.24 -3.97 2.97
CA ASP A 40 -1.72 -3.69 1.63
C ASP A 40 -2.61 -2.44 1.59
N LEU A 41 -3.54 -2.31 2.55
CA LEU A 41 -4.41 -1.14 2.66
C LEU A 41 -3.60 0.14 2.88
N SER A 42 -2.70 0.15 3.87
CA SER A 42 -1.86 1.30 4.16
C SER A 42 -0.98 1.70 2.97
N ARG A 43 -0.48 0.74 2.19
CA ARG A 43 0.30 1.03 0.97
C ARG A 43 -0.54 1.74 -0.09
N ARG A 44 -1.78 1.29 -0.30
CA ARG A 44 -2.71 1.93 -1.25
C ARG A 44 -3.08 3.34 -0.82
N GLU A 45 -3.37 3.53 0.47
CA GLU A 45 -3.66 4.85 1.04
C GLU A 45 -2.48 5.80 0.92
N ALA A 46 -1.26 5.32 1.21
CA ALA A 46 -0.05 6.13 1.06
C ALA A 46 0.16 6.57 -0.41
N LEU A 47 -0.01 5.65 -1.36
CA LEU A 47 0.10 5.98 -2.79
C LEU A 47 -0.95 7.02 -3.20
N GLN A 48 -2.21 6.83 -2.78
CA GLN A 48 -3.26 7.79 -3.07
C GLN A 48 -2.95 9.17 -2.48
N SER A 49 -2.46 9.23 -1.24
CA SER A 49 -2.06 10.49 -0.60
C SER A 49 -0.93 11.20 -1.34
N ILE A 50 0.04 10.46 -1.89
CA ILE A 50 1.12 11.02 -2.71
C ILE A 50 0.54 11.63 -3.99
N LEU A 51 -0.34 10.91 -4.68
CA LEU A 51 -0.98 11.38 -5.90
C LEU A 51 -1.86 12.61 -5.64
N ASP A 52 -2.64 12.60 -4.57
CA ASP A 52 -3.49 13.72 -4.17
C ASP A 52 -2.67 14.96 -3.82
N SER A 53 -1.55 14.77 -3.12
CA SER A 53 -0.62 15.85 -2.78
C SER A 53 0.04 16.43 -4.03
N GLY A 54 0.45 15.57 -4.97
CA GLY A 54 0.97 15.98 -6.28
C GLY A 54 -0.06 16.78 -7.08
N ASN A 55 -1.30 16.30 -7.14
CA ASN A 55 -2.40 16.97 -7.83
C ASN A 55 -2.73 18.33 -7.19
N LYS A 56 -2.80 18.42 -5.87
CA LYS A 56 -3.01 19.69 -5.14
C LYS A 56 -1.89 20.68 -5.43
N ARG A 57 -0.64 20.22 -5.41
CA ARG A 57 0.53 21.05 -5.70
C ARG A 57 0.56 21.51 -7.16
N GLY A 58 0.28 20.62 -8.11
CA GLY A 58 0.14 20.97 -9.53
C GLY A 58 -0.94 22.02 -9.79
N LYS A 59 -2.13 21.87 -9.17
CA LYS A 59 -3.20 22.88 -9.22
C LYS A 59 -2.76 24.21 -8.62
N SER A 60 -2.06 24.20 -7.48
CA SER A 60 -1.56 25.43 -6.84
C SER A 60 -0.50 26.16 -7.66
N LEU A 61 0.28 25.43 -8.45
CA LEU A 61 1.34 25.97 -9.29
C LEU A 61 0.83 26.46 -10.67
N LYS A 62 -0.48 26.28 -10.96
CA LYS A 62 -1.15 26.71 -12.19
C LYS A 62 -0.44 26.30 -13.50
N PHE A 63 0.36 25.24 -13.49
CA PHE A 63 1.00 24.75 -14.70
C PHE A 63 -0.09 24.23 -15.65
N LYS A 64 -0.14 24.77 -16.87
CA LYS A 64 -1.18 24.41 -17.84
C LYS A 64 -0.83 23.13 -18.60
N ASN A 65 0.43 22.74 -18.60
CA ASN A 65 0.97 21.59 -19.32
C ASN A 65 2.35 21.17 -18.80
N GLU A 66 2.75 19.96 -19.14
CA GLU A 66 3.95 19.27 -18.62
C GLU A 66 5.26 20.00 -18.98
N THR A 67 5.27 20.68 -20.14
CA THR A 67 6.40 21.47 -20.64
C THR A 67 6.70 22.71 -19.78
N GLU A 68 5.67 23.39 -19.28
CA GLU A 68 5.80 24.54 -18.36
C GLU A 68 6.38 24.10 -17.01
N ALA A 69 5.92 22.95 -16.51
CA ALA A 69 6.41 22.40 -15.25
C ALA A 69 7.90 21.99 -15.34
N MET A 70 8.31 21.38 -16.45
CA MET A 70 9.72 21.03 -16.68
C MET A 70 10.62 22.26 -16.78
N GLN A 71 10.22 23.31 -17.53
CA GLN A 71 11.01 24.54 -17.63
C GLN A 71 11.19 25.24 -16.27
N ALA A 72 10.16 25.27 -15.42
CA ALA A 72 10.25 25.85 -14.09
C ALA A 72 11.17 25.06 -13.14
N MET A 73 11.31 23.75 -13.35
CA MET A 73 12.20 22.89 -12.54
C MET A 73 13.63 22.81 -13.08
N SER A 74 13.87 23.13 -14.36
CA SER A 74 15.20 23.17 -14.98
C SER A 74 15.95 24.49 -14.81
N LEU A 75 15.34 25.51 -14.20
CA LEU A 75 15.94 26.83 -13.94
C LEU A 75 16.53 26.98 -12.52
N LYS A 76 16.99 25.88 -11.91
CA LYS A 76 17.80 25.92 -10.67
C LYS A 76 19.23 25.50 -10.93
#